data_AF-A0A7V2HYT4-F1
#
_entry.id   AF-A0A7V2HYT4-F1
#
_cell.length_a   1.000
_cell.length_b   1.000
_cell.length_c   1.000
_cell.angle_alpha   90.00
_cell.angle_beta   90.00
_cell.angle_gamma   90.00
#
_symmetry.space_group_name_H-M   'P 1'
#
loop_
_entity.id
_entity.type
_entity.pdbx_description
1 polymer ?
#
loop_
_entity_poly.entity_id
_entity_poly.type
_entity_poly.pdbx_seq_one_letter_code
_entity_poly.pdbx_strand_id
1 'polypeptide(L)'
;MSPENLHQIKAPQWLVEIFRKSFNEEYVEVLKSILKPTWKYYLRVNSLRSDIDEVIKLLKDEGIIAIKDDLIKDAVYIEGYEELNPLLLESLVIAKIDAAESTSEGADLYRPGAISIKNAEKGSKVSVVTPDLAVAAEGILMMDEKEFKNSKKGVVVKNIQPKFKRPSIQNLKVFQQGIIYPQSYPSILTIHELDPRENETIVDMCSSPGGKLSHIIQITRGKAKIIACDKSYSKINKIKDTLSRLGFPAPVLLKCDSRYLDLILGKEIADKITLDPSCSDLGLRPRITLNVPKKNPKDYSEFQKQLLKAAYNVLKKGGILCYSVCTVSHEETYEIYNYAIEELKMEALPLKFTDEKETIHIFNPYKEDTPGYAIFKLQKI
;
A
#
# COMPACT_ATOMS: atom_id res chain seq x y z
N MET A 1 7.54 31.82 9.52
CA MET A 1 6.56 31.15 10.40
C MET A 1 7.08 31.23 11.83
N SER A 2 6.23 31.54 12.82
CA SER A 2 6.66 31.66 14.21
C SER A 2 7.09 30.29 14.79
N PRO A 3 8.05 30.24 15.72
CA PRO A 3 8.52 29.00 16.37
C PRO A 3 7.44 28.21 17.13
N GLU A 4 6.25 28.78 17.33
CA GLU A 4 5.17 28.20 18.15
C GLU A 4 4.47 27.00 17.48
N ASN A 5 4.52 26.86 16.15
CA ASN A 5 3.91 25.71 15.46
C ASN A 5 4.75 24.42 15.53
N LEU A 6 6.00 24.47 16.00
CA LEU A 6 6.86 23.29 16.16
C LEU A 6 6.48 22.41 17.37
N HIS A 7 5.68 22.91 18.31
CA HIS A 7 5.39 22.22 19.56
C HIS A 7 4.24 21.19 19.50
N GLN A 8 3.52 21.04 18.37
CA GLN A 8 2.32 20.20 18.32
C GLN A 8 2.51 18.76 17.81
N ILE A 9 3.63 18.42 17.16
CA ILE A 9 3.83 17.07 16.60
C ILE A 9 5.05 16.40 17.24
N LYS A 10 4.80 15.37 18.05
CA LYS A 10 5.86 14.53 18.64
C LYS A 10 6.33 13.51 17.61
N ALA A 11 7.33 13.89 16.80
CA ALA A 11 7.99 13.03 15.83
C ALA A 11 9.50 12.99 16.08
N PRO A 12 10.19 11.86 15.80
CA PRO A 12 11.63 11.80 15.92
C PRO A 12 12.31 12.68 14.85
N GLN A 13 13.40 13.34 15.21
CA GLN A 13 14.09 14.33 14.37
C GLN A 13 14.45 13.81 12.96
N TRP A 14 14.89 12.55 12.86
CA TRP A 14 15.24 11.94 11.57
C TRP A 14 14.03 11.84 10.62
N LEU A 15 12.82 11.65 11.15
CA LEU A 15 11.59 11.59 10.36
C LEU A 15 11.19 12.99 9.90
N VAL A 16 11.30 13.97 10.81
CA VAL A 16 11.07 15.38 10.51
C VAL A 16 11.97 15.87 9.37
N GLU A 17 13.25 15.50 9.38
CA GLU A 17 14.20 15.85 8.33
C GLU A 17 13.81 15.29 6.97
N ILE A 18 13.37 14.03 6.91
CA ILE A 18 12.89 13.40 5.67
C ILE A 18 11.68 14.15 5.12
N PHE A 19 10.65 14.37 5.94
CA PHE A 19 9.42 15.04 5.48
C PHE A 19 9.66 16.51 5.13
N ARG A 20 10.54 17.20 5.87
CA ARG A 20 10.92 18.59 5.55
C ARG A 20 11.67 18.67 4.23
N LYS A 21 12.57 17.73 3.94
CA LYS A 21 13.27 17.65 2.64
C LYS A 21 12.28 17.44 1.49
N SER A 22 11.22 16.66 1.70
CA SER A 22 10.25 16.32 0.64
C SER A 22 9.14 17.36 0.44
N PHE A 23 8.71 18.06 1.50
CA PHE A 23 7.53 18.93 1.45
C PHE A 23 7.80 20.38 1.89
N ASN A 24 9.05 20.74 2.18
CA ASN A 24 9.46 22.08 2.62
C ASN A 24 8.61 22.58 3.79
N GLU A 25 7.93 23.72 3.66
CA GLU A 25 7.10 24.32 4.71
C GLU A 25 5.82 23.52 5.04
N GLU A 26 5.38 22.62 4.14
CA GLU A 26 4.13 21.87 4.30
C GLU A 26 4.30 20.58 5.10
N TYR A 27 5.53 20.23 5.48
CA TYR A 27 5.85 18.96 6.13
C TYR A 27 5.06 18.71 7.42
N VAL A 28 4.75 19.76 8.18
CA VAL A 28 3.96 19.66 9.42
C VAL A 28 2.56 19.17 9.11
N GLU A 29 1.89 19.75 8.11
CA GLU A 29 0.53 19.36 7.75
C GLU A 29 0.49 18.00 7.08
N VAL A 30 1.54 17.63 6.35
CA VAL A 30 1.71 16.26 5.85
C VAL A 30 1.83 15.27 7.02
N LEU A 31 2.65 15.55 8.03
CA LEU A 31 2.80 14.69 9.21
C LEU A 31 1.48 14.54 9.98
N LYS A 32 0.68 15.61 10.13
CA LYS A 32 -0.67 15.52 10.73
C LYS A 32 -1.62 14.69 9.86
N SER A 33 -1.52 14.84 8.54
CA SER A 33 -2.37 14.12 7.59
C SER A 33 -2.10 12.62 7.65
N ILE A 34 -0.83 12.19 7.70
CA ILE A 34 -0.54 10.75 7.74
C ILE A 34 -0.99 10.06 9.02
N LEU A 35 -1.20 10.79 10.12
CA LEU A 35 -1.79 10.27 11.35
C LEU A 35 -3.27 9.90 11.21
N LYS A 36 -3.90 10.33 10.11
CA LYS A 36 -5.31 10.10 9.79
C LYS A 36 -5.44 9.27 8.52
N PRO A 37 -6.44 8.40 8.43
CA PRO A 37 -6.67 7.66 7.19
C PRO A 37 -7.27 8.59 6.13
N THR A 38 -7.21 8.21 4.85
CA THR A 38 -7.64 9.08 3.73
C THR A 38 -9.15 9.30 3.77
N TRP A 39 -9.63 10.53 3.60
CA TRP A 39 -11.07 10.82 3.57
C TRP A 39 -11.78 10.00 2.49
N LYS A 40 -11.16 9.84 1.31
CA LYS A 40 -11.65 8.94 0.27
C LYS A 40 -11.03 7.55 0.40
N TYR A 41 -11.87 6.54 0.68
CA TYR A 41 -11.45 5.14 0.71
C TYR A 41 -11.77 4.44 -0.61
N TYR A 42 -10.73 4.24 -1.44
CA TYR A 42 -10.87 3.74 -2.79
C TYR A 42 -10.99 2.22 -2.89
N LEU A 43 -11.88 1.80 -3.79
CA LEU A 43 -12.11 0.43 -4.20
C LEU A 43 -11.97 0.37 -5.73
N ARG A 44 -11.09 -0.52 -6.21
CA ARG A 44 -11.05 -0.87 -7.63
C ARG A 44 -12.22 -1.81 -7.94
N VAL A 45 -12.99 -1.47 -8.97
CA VAL A 45 -14.06 -2.31 -9.51
C VAL A 45 -13.46 -3.35 -10.46
N ASN A 46 -13.82 -4.62 -10.25
CA ASN A 46 -13.47 -5.70 -11.15
C ASN A 46 -14.37 -5.67 -12.39
N SER A 47 -13.94 -4.95 -13.42
CA SER A 47 -14.69 -4.77 -14.66
C SER A 47 -14.93 -6.05 -15.47
N LEU A 48 -14.29 -7.17 -15.12
CA LEU A 48 -14.58 -8.49 -15.70
C LEU A 48 -15.77 -9.20 -15.03
N ARG A 49 -16.23 -8.72 -13.86
CA ARG A 49 -17.37 -9.28 -13.14
C ARG A 49 -18.59 -8.37 -13.13
N SER A 50 -18.40 -7.05 -13.08
CA SER A 50 -19.47 -6.06 -13.00
C SER A 50 -19.01 -4.71 -13.50
N ASP A 51 -19.93 -3.89 -14.01
CA ASP A 51 -19.68 -2.46 -14.26
C ASP A 51 -19.84 -1.61 -12.98
N ILE A 52 -19.39 -0.36 -13.05
CA ILE A 52 -19.39 0.58 -11.91
C ILE A 52 -20.80 0.83 -11.37
N ASP A 53 -21.80 1.01 -12.24
CA ASP A 53 -23.13 1.45 -11.80
C ASP A 53 -23.81 0.32 -11.03
N GLU A 54 -23.66 -0.92 -11.48
CA GLU A 54 -24.13 -2.09 -10.73
C GLU A 54 -23.33 -2.29 -9.42
N VAL A 55 -22.01 -2.04 -9.40
CA VAL A 55 -21.24 -2.11 -8.15
C VAL A 55 -21.72 -1.10 -7.11
N ILE A 56 -22.02 0.14 -7.53
CA ILE A 56 -22.55 1.18 -6.63
C ILE A 56 -23.90 0.72 -6.04
N LYS A 57 -24.75 0.11 -6.85
CA LYS A 57 -26.03 -0.45 -6.39
C LYS A 57 -25.83 -1.60 -5.40
N LEU A 58 -24.95 -2.56 -5.71
CA LEU A 58 -24.66 -3.69 -4.82
C LEU A 58 -24.07 -3.23 -3.48
N LEU A 59 -23.18 -2.24 -3.51
CA LEU A 59 -22.65 -1.61 -2.29
C LEU A 59 -23.76 -0.94 -1.49
N LYS A 60 -24.68 -0.23 -2.15
CA LYS A 60 -25.83 0.41 -1.50
C LYS A 60 -26.77 -0.60 -0.85
N ASP A 61 -27.01 -1.75 -1.49
CA ASP A 61 -27.80 -2.85 -0.94
C ASP A 61 -27.16 -3.47 0.32
N GLU A 62 -25.83 -3.38 0.44
CA GLU A 62 -25.08 -3.74 1.64
C GLU A 62 -24.86 -2.56 2.61
N GLY A 63 -25.56 -1.44 2.41
CA GLY A 63 -25.55 -0.27 3.29
C GLY A 63 -24.39 0.69 3.09
N ILE A 64 -23.64 0.55 1.98
CA ILE A 64 -22.46 1.37 1.67
C ILE A 64 -22.78 2.34 0.54
N ILE A 65 -22.62 3.63 0.82
CA ILE A 65 -22.71 4.68 -0.21
C ILE A 65 -21.31 4.84 -0.83
N ALA A 66 -21.20 4.53 -2.11
CA ALA A 66 -19.99 4.70 -2.89
C ALA A 66 -20.21 5.69 -4.04
N ILE A 67 -19.17 6.45 -4.35
CA ILE A 67 -19.15 7.49 -5.37
C ILE A 67 -18.17 7.07 -6.47
N LYS A 68 -18.55 7.28 -7.72
CA LYS A 68 -17.68 7.05 -8.88
C LYS A 68 -16.55 8.07 -8.92
N ASP A 69 -15.34 7.63 -9.27
CA ASP A 69 -14.24 8.55 -9.55
C ASP A 69 -14.36 9.17 -10.96
N ASP A 70 -14.10 10.47 -11.07
CA ASP A 70 -14.24 11.20 -12.34
C ASP A 70 -13.12 10.88 -13.33
N LEU A 71 -11.91 10.58 -12.83
CA LEU A 71 -10.73 10.34 -13.65
C LEU A 71 -10.55 8.84 -13.94
N ILE A 72 -10.69 8.01 -12.90
CA ILE A 72 -10.42 6.58 -12.94
C ILE A 72 -11.70 5.78 -13.17
N LYS A 73 -11.89 5.33 -14.41
CA LYS A 73 -13.11 4.64 -14.89
C LYS A 73 -13.39 3.28 -14.27
N ASP A 74 -12.48 2.72 -13.49
CA ASP A 74 -12.64 1.44 -12.78
C ASP A 74 -12.44 1.61 -11.26
N ALA A 75 -12.68 2.80 -10.73
CA ALA A 75 -12.64 3.09 -9.31
C ALA A 75 -13.94 3.71 -8.79
N VAL A 76 -14.28 3.31 -7.57
CA VAL A 76 -15.26 3.99 -6.71
C VAL A 76 -14.59 4.29 -5.38
N TYR A 77 -15.12 5.27 -4.64
CA TYR A 77 -14.64 5.58 -3.29
C TYR A 77 -15.80 5.76 -2.32
N ILE A 78 -15.52 5.49 -1.06
CA ILE A 78 -16.41 5.78 0.07
C ILE A 78 -15.85 7.00 0.78
N GLU A 79 -16.70 7.97 1.08
CA GLU A 79 -16.30 9.17 1.81
C GLU A 79 -16.46 8.99 3.30
N GLY A 80 -15.43 9.46 4.01
CA GLY A 80 -15.50 9.69 5.43
C GLY A 80 -15.11 8.52 6.31
N TYR A 81 -14.88 8.87 7.55
CA TYR A 81 -14.63 7.98 8.66
C TYR A 81 -14.98 8.69 9.94
N GLU A 82 -15.29 7.93 10.98
CA GLU A 82 -15.52 8.47 12.32
C GLU A 82 -14.23 8.27 13.15
N GLU A 83 -13.65 9.36 13.65
CA GLU A 83 -12.53 9.30 14.60
C GLU A 83 -13.12 9.13 16.01
N LEU A 84 -12.88 7.97 16.59
CA LEU A 84 -13.27 7.61 17.94
C LEU A 84 -12.10 7.83 18.88
N ASN A 85 -12.40 8.00 20.17
CA ASN A 85 -11.41 8.21 21.22
C ASN A 85 -11.33 6.97 22.14
N PRO A 86 -10.69 5.87 21.70
CA PRO A 86 -10.45 4.73 22.58
C PRO A 86 -9.55 5.13 23.74
N LEU A 87 -9.93 4.71 24.95
CA LEU A 87 -9.23 5.00 26.19
C LEU A 87 -7.99 4.13 26.34
N LEU A 88 -6.97 4.68 27.01
CA LEU A 88 -5.85 3.90 27.52
C LEU A 88 -6.24 3.26 28.86
N LEU A 89 -6.44 1.95 28.86
CA LEU A 89 -6.76 1.16 30.04
C LEU A 89 -5.49 0.62 30.69
N GLU A 90 -5.56 0.28 31.99
CA GLU A 90 -4.47 -0.42 32.68
C GLU A 90 -4.23 -1.83 32.11
N SER A 91 -5.31 -2.47 31.66
CA SER A 91 -5.32 -3.74 30.94
C SER A 91 -5.07 -3.49 29.45
N LEU A 92 -3.94 -3.93 28.92
CA LEU A 92 -3.56 -3.65 27.53
C LEU A 92 -2.85 -4.80 26.83
N VAL A 93 -2.91 -4.78 25.50
CA VAL A 93 -2.14 -5.66 24.62
C VAL A 93 -1.23 -4.79 23.75
N ILE A 94 0.08 -4.98 23.92
CA ILE A 94 1.08 -4.31 23.10
C ILE A 94 1.16 -5.05 21.76
N ALA A 95 0.98 -4.34 20.66
CA ALA A 95 1.04 -4.84 19.30
C ALA A 95 2.22 -4.24 18.54
N LYS A 96 2.66 -4.95 17.48
CA LYS A 96 3.52 -4.37 16.45
C LYS A 96 2.80 -3.20 15.78
N ILE A 97 3.55 -2.24 15.28
CA ILE A 97 2.99 -0.99 14.71
C ILE A 97 2.05 -1.28 13.55
N ASP A 98 2.44 -2.15 12.61
CA ASP A 98 1.61 -2.54 11.46
C ASP A 98 0.29 -3.21 11.89
N ALA A 99 0.34 -4.08 12.90
CA ALA A 99 -0.85 -4.72 13.45
C ALA A 99 -1.74 -3.74 14.21
N ALA A 100 -1.14 -2.79 14.95
CA ALA A 100 -1.87 -1.73 15.64
C ALA A 100 -2.56 -0.78 14.65
N GLU A 101 -1.88 -0.40 13.56
CA GLU A 101 -2.46 0.39 12.48
C GLU A 101 -3.66 -0.32 11.85
N SER A 102 -3.54 -1.60 11.49
CA SER A 102 -4.69 -2.38 10.98
C SER A 102 -5.83 -2.49 11.99
N THR A 103 -5.50 -2.70 13.27
CA THR A 103 -6.50 -2.77 14.36
C THR A 103 -7.21 -1.43 14.53
N SER A 104 -6.49 -0.32 14.34
CA SER A 104 -7.08 1.02 14.45
C SER A 104 -8.13 1.34 13.41
N GLU A 105 -8.18 0.58 12.32
CA GLU A 105 -9.18 0.69 11.25
C GLU A 105 -10.27 -0.40 11.34
N GLY A 106 -10.35 -1.10 12.48
CA GLY A 106 -11.43 -2.06 12.78
C GLY A 106 -11.06 -3.53 12.61
N ALA A 107 -9.83 -3.87 12.23
CA ALA A 107 -9.41 -5.27 12.22
C ALA A 107 -9.27 -5.84 13.64
N ASP A 108 -9.45 -7.14 13.79
CA ASP A 108 -9.06 -7.84 15.02
C ASP A 108 -7.53 -7.89 15.14
N LEU A 109 -7.02 -7.93 16.37
CA LEU A 109 -5.60 -8.15 16.61
C LEU A 109 -5.32 -9.65 16.59
N TYR A 110 -4.54 -10.11 15.62
CA TYR A 110 -4.13 -11.51 15.51
C TYR A 110 -2.77 -11.78 16.15
N ARG A 111 -2.57 -13.04 16.54
CA ARG A 111 -1.39 -13.52 17.27
C ARG A 111 -0.02 -13.13 16.69
N PRO A 112 0.21 -13.15 15.36
CA PRO A 112 1.49 -12.73 14.78
C PRO A 112 1.83 -11.23 14.99
N GLY A 113 0.80 -10.40 15.21
CA GLY A 113 0.90 -8.96 15.43
C GLY A 113 1.00 -8.56 16.90
N ALA A 114 0.57 -9.42 17.83
CA ALA A 114 0.62 -9.13 19.26
C ALA A 114 2.00 -9.47 19.87
N ILE A 115 2.52 -8.57 20.70
CA ILE A 115 3.83 -8.66 21.37
C ILE A 115 3.65 -9.19 22.80
N SER A 116 2.77 -8.58 23.60
CA SER A 116 2.53 -9.00 24.99
C SER A 116 1.18 -8.55 25.51
N ILE A 117 0.67 -9.27 26.51
CA ILE A 117 -0.54 -8.94 27.29
C ILE A 117 -0.07 -8.38 28.64
N LYS A 118 -0.72 -7.33 29.15
CA LYS A 118 -0.43 -6.67 30.43
C LYS A 118 -1.72 -6.49 31.23
N ASN A 119 -1.68 -6.90 32.51
CA ASN A 119 -2.75 -6.70 33.50
C ASN A 119 -4.15 -7.09 33.00
N ALA A 120 -4.28 -8.21 32.28
CA ALA A 120 -5.52 -8.61 31.64
C ALA A 120 -5.72 -10.14 31.69
N GLU A 121 -6.97 -10.57 31.83
CA GLU A 121 -7.40 -11.96 31.78
C GLU A 121 -8.35 -12.17 30.59
N LYS A 122 -8.43 -13.39 30.08
CA LYS A 122 -9.29 -13.72 28.94
C LYS A 122 -10.74 -13.28 29.22
N GLY A 123 -11.34 -12.58 28.28
CA GLY A 123 -12.67 -11.97 28.40
C GLY A 123 -12.67 -10.53 28.92
N SER A 124 -11.56 -10.02 29.46
CA SER A 124 -11.48 -8.64 29.93
C SER A 124 -11.44 -7.64 28.76
N LYS A 125 -11.93 -6.43 29.04
CA LYS A 125 -11.74 -5.29 28.14
C LYS A 125 -10.27 -4.85 28.19
N VAL A 126 -9.69 -4.59 27.03
CA VAL A 126 -8.28 -4.20 26.89
C VAL A 126 -8.11 -3.09 25.86
N SER A 127 -7.07 -2.28 26.03
CA SER A 127 -6.59 -1.39 24.96
C SER A 127 -5.54 -2.11 24.10
N VAL A 128 -5.67 -2.02 22.78
CA VAL A 128 -4.58 -2.39 21.86
C VAL A 128 -3.73 -1.16 21.65
N VAL A 129 -2.43 -1.27 21.93
CA VAL A 129 -1.49 -0.15 21.89
C VAL A 129 -0.22 -0.49 21.13
N THR A 130 0.43 0.53 20.56
CA THR A 130 1.80 0.44 20.05
C THR A 130 2.82 0.34 21.20
N PRO A 131 4.11 0.03 20.93
CA PRO A 131 5.13 -0.04 21.97
C PRO A 131 5.34 1.27 22.76
N ASP A 132 5.04 2.42 22.15
CA ASP A 132 5.05 3.75 22.78
C ASP A 132 3.70 4.16 23.37
N LEU A 133 2.78 3.19 23.53
CA LEU A 133 1.47 3.33 24.15
C LEU A 133 0.46 4.20 23.40
N ALA A 134 0.65 4.45 22.10
CA ALA A 134 -0.39 5.05 21.28
C ALA A 134 -1.56 4.05 21.12
N VAL A 135 -2.77 4.50 21.47
CA VAL A 135 -3.97 3.64 21.48
C VAL A 135 -4.50 3.47 20.06
N ALA A 136 -4.61 2.22 19.63
CA ALA A 136 -5.18 1.84 18.34
C ALA A 136 -6.67 1.51 18.44
N ALA A 137 -7.07 0.77 19.48
CA ALA A 137 -8.45 0.34 19.67
C ALA A 137 -8.70 -0.10 21.11
N GLU A 138 -9.98 -0.17 21.49
CA GLU A 138 -10.43 -1.02 22.59
C GLU A 138 -10.95 -2.35 22.03
N GLY A 139 -10.86 -3.41 22.83
CA GLY A 139 -11.34 -4.74 22.45
C GLY A 139 -11.51 -5.67 23.64
N ILE A 140 -11.90 -6.91 23.34
CA ILE A 140 -12.02 -8.00 24.32
C ILE A 140 -10.86 -8.99 24.10
N LEU A 141 -10.15 -9.31 25.17
CA LEU A 141 -9.07 -10.29 25.12
C LEU A 141 -9.63 -11.70 24.90
N MET A 142 -9.20 -12.37 23.84
CA MET A 142 -9.71 -13.66 23.40
C MET A 142 -8.79 -14.84 23.75
N MET A 143 -7.56 -14.56 24.24
CA MET A 143 -6.57 -15.57 24.60
C MET A 143 -6.10 -15.41 26.04
N ASP A 144 -5.89 -16.53 26.73
CA ASP A 144 -5.14 -16.53 27.99
C ASP A 144 -3.62 -16.54 27.75
N GLU A 145 -2.82 -16.41 28.81
CA GLU A 145 -1.35 -16.33 28.70
C GLU A 145 -0.72 -17.61 28.14
N LYS A 146 -1.32 -18.78 28.43
CA LYS A 146 -0.83 -20.08 27.94
C LYS A 146 -1.13 -20.24 26.45
N GLU A 147 -2.34 -19.89 26.01
CA GLU A 147 -2.75 -19.84 24.61
C GLU A 147 -1.86 -18.87 23.83
N PHE A 148 -1.62 -17.67 24.39
CA PHE A 148 -0.76 -16.65 23.79
C PHE A 148 0.67 -17.15 23.58
N LYS A 149 1.28 -17.83 24.57
CA LYS A 149 2.65 -18.35 24.43
C LYS A 149 2.75 -19.50 23.40
N ASN A 150 1.74 -20.37 23.33
CA ASN A 150 1.83 -21.60 22.54
C ASN A 150 1.27 -21.47 21.11
N SER A 151 0.40 -20.50 20.85
CA SER A 151 -0.27 -20.36 19.55
C SER A 151 0.54 -19.52 18.57
N LYS A 152 0.56 -19.94 17.30
CA LYS A 152 1.13 -19.16 16.18
C LYS A 152 0.10 -18.37 15.38
N LYS A 153 -1.18 -18.62 15.61
CA LYS A 153 -2.33 -18.03 14.90
C LYS A 153 -3.50 -17.83 15.87
N GLY A 154 -4.54 -17.14 15.42
CA GLY A 154 -5.76 -16.88 16.18
C GLY A 154 -5.93 -15.41 16.56
N VAL A 155 -7.16 -15.04 16.93
CA VAL A 155 -7.52 -13.70 17.39
C VAL A 155 -7.07 -13.54 18.85
N VAL A 156 -6.23 -12.55 19.12
CA VAL A 156 -5.81 -12.17 20.48
C VAL A 156 -6.79 -11.16 21.05
N VAL A 157 -7.16 -10.13 20.30
CA VAL A 157 -8.15 -9.14 20.73
C VAL A 157 -9.21 -9.03 19.67
N LYS A 158 -10.47 -9.24 20.07
CA LYS A 158 -11.63 -8.93 19.24
C LYS A 158 -11.91 -7.45 19.35
N ASN A 159 -11.86 -6.74 18.24
CA ASN A 159 -11.99 -5.29 18.20
C ASN A 159 -13.45 -4.88 18.48
N ILE A 160 -13.65 -3.91 19.38
CA ILE A 160 -14.98 -3.36 19.70
C ILE A 160 -15.08 -1.88 19.37
N GLN A 161 -14.00 -1.13 19.56
CA GLN A 161 -13.96 0.31 19.30
C GLN A 161 -12.60 0.67 18.69
N PRO A 162 -12.48 0.67 17.35
CA PRO A 162 -11.28 1.13 16.67
C PRO A 162 -11.12 2.65 16.83
N LYS A 163 -9.90 3.18 16.69
CA LYS A 163 -9.68 4.63 16.64
C LYS A 163 -10.33 5.28 15.42
N PHE A 164 -10.34 4.60 14.28
CA PHE A 164 -10.97 5.07 13.05
C PHE A 164 -12.01 4.04 12.60
N LYS A 165 -13.28 4.41 12.68
CA LYS A 165 -14.37 3.55 12.25
C LYS A 165 -14.70 3.83 10.78
N ARG A 166 -14.63 2.75 9.98
CA ARG A 166 -14.94 2.72 8.55
C ARG A 166 -15.74 1.46 8.21
N PRO A 167 -16.43 1.42 7.06
CA PRO A 167 -17.04 0.20 6.57
C PRO A 167 -16.04 -0.96 6.46
N SER A 168 -16.42 -2.12 7.01
CA SER A 168 -15.61 -3.34 6.91
C SER A 168 -15.82 -4.00 5.55
N ILE A 169 -15.04 -3.56 4.56
CA ILE A 169 -15.18 -4.03 3.16
C ILE A 169 -14.98 -5.53 3.02
N GLN A 170 -14.10 -6.12 3.83
CA GLN A 170 -13.80 -7.55 3.75
C GLN A 170 -15.01 -8.45 4.10
N ASN A 171 -15.97 -7.93 4.85
CA ASN A 171 -17.17 -8.65 5.26
C ASN A 171 -18.32 -8.57 4.23
N LEU A 172 -18.19 -7.69 3.23
CA LEU A 172 -19.21 -7.51 2.21
C LEU A 172 -19.25 -8.67 1.22
N LYS A 173 -20.44 -9.03 0.75
CA LYS A 173 -20.64 -10.06 -0.28
C LYS A 173 -19.94 -9.66 -1.57
N VAL A 174 -20.02 -8.39 -1.97
CA VAL A 174 -19.31 -7.88 -3.17
C VAL A 174 -17.79 -8.09 -3.09
N PHE A 175 -17.20 -7.99 -1.91
CA PHE A 175 -15.77 -8.28 -1.73
C PHE A 175 -15.49 -9.79 -1.79
N GLN A 176 -16.29 -10.60 -1.09
CA GLN A 176 -16.12 -12.06 -1.07
C GLN A 176 -16.28 -12.67 -2.47
N GLN A 177 -17.18 -12.10 -3.27
CA GLN A 177 -17.40 -12.44 -4.68
C GLN A 177 -16.38 -11.82 -5.63
N GLY A 178 -15.33 -11.16 -5.14
CA GLY A 178 -14.26 -10.63 -5.98
C GLY A 178 -14.68 -9.53 -6.95
N ILE A 179 -15.82 -8.87 -6.71
CA ILE A 179 -16.35 -7.77 -7.53
C ILE A 179 -15.56 -6.48 -7.28
N ILE A 180 -15.00 -6.33 -6.08
CA ILE A 180 -14.16 -5.18 -5.72
C ILE A 180 -12.82 -5.61 -5.09
N TYR A 181 -11.84 -4.72 -5.19
CA TYR A 181 -10.53 -4.84 -4.58
C TYR A 181 -10.13 -3.51 -3.91
N PRO A 182 -9.98 -3.44 -2.56
CA PRO A 182 -9.49 -2.25 -1.89
C PRO A 182 -8.08 -1.89 -2.35
N GLN A 183 -7.90 -0.70 -2.90
CA GLN A 183 -6.63 -0.24 -3.45
C GLN A 183 -6.56 1.28 -3.39
N SER A 184 -5.43 1.82 -2.97
CA SER A 184 -5.25 3.28 -2.90
C SER A 184 -5.30 3.89 -4.29
N TYR A 185 -5.86 5.10 -4.37
CA TYR A 185 -5.91 5.92 -5.59
C TYR A 185 -4.60 5.93 -6.39
N PRO A 186 -3.43 6.30 -5.80
CA PRO A 186 -2.19 6.31 -6.56
C PRO A 186 -1.76 4.93 -7.06
N SER A 187 -2.11 3.84 -6.35
CA SER A 187 -1.81 2.50 -6.84
C SER A 187 -2.70 2.07 -8.00
N ILE A 188 -3.93 2.58 -8.12
CA ILE A 188 -4.80 2.35 -9.28
C ILE A 188 -4.27 3.18 -10.47
N LEU A 189 -3.93 4.45 -10.26
CA LEU A 189 -3.30 5.30 -11.27
C LEU A 189 -2.02 4.72 -11.85
N THR A 190 -1.16 4.13 -11.00
CA THR A 190 0.10 3.48 -11.43
C THR A 190 -0.12 2.52 -12.61
N ILE A 191 -1.20 1.75 -12.59
CA ILE A 191 -1.46 0.74 -13.63
C ILE A 191 -2.11 1.36 -14.86
N HIS A 192 -2.90 2.42 -14.71
CA HIS A 192 -3.37 3.23 -15.85
C HIS A 192 -2.21 3.94 -16.56
N GLU A 193 -1.20 4.39 -15.81
CA GLU A 193 0.03 4.98 -16.37
C GLU A 193 0.90 3.96 -17.10
N LEU A 194 0.99 2.73 -16.57
CA LEU A 194 1.64 1.62 -17.27
C LEU A 194 0.97 1.32 -18.62
N ASP A 195 -0.33 1.59 -18.73
CA ASP A 195 -1.15 1.42 -19.94
C ASP A 195 -1.03 0.02 -20.59
N PRO A 196 -1.21 -1.07 -19.81
CA PRO A 196 -0.95 -2.43 -20.30
C PRO A 196 -1.92 -2.83 -21.42
N ARG A 197 -1.40 -3.50 -22.47
CA ARG A 197 -2.19 -3.91 -23.65
C ARG A 197 -2.25 -5.43 -23.80
N GLU A 198 -3.27 -5.90 -24.50
CA GLU A 198 -3.38 -7.31 -24.90
C GLU A 198 -2.15 -7.72 -25.73
N ASN A 199 -1.72 -8.98 -25.61
CA ASN A 199 -0.57 -9.58 -26.32
C ASN A 199 0.83 -9.05 -25.96
N GLU A 200 0.97 -8.06 -25.09
CA GLU A 200 2.27 -7.63 -24.54
C GLU A 200 2.83 -8.66 -23.54
N THR A 201 4.16 -8.73 -23.45
CA THR A 201 4.83 -9.37 -22.32
C THR A 201 5.01 -8.35 -21.19
N ILE A 202 4.37 -8.61 -20.05
CA ILE A 202 4.35 -7.71 -18.91
C ILE A 202 4.94 -8.39 -17.68
N VAL A 203 5.87 -7.73 -17.00
CA VAL A 203 6.51 -8.25 -15.79
C VAL A 203 6.14 -7.40 -14.59
N ASP A 204 5.61 -8.04 -13.54
CA ASP A 204 5.45 -7.46 -12.21
C ASP A 204 6.56 -8.00 -11.31
N MET A 205 7.56 -7.16 -11.01
CA MET A 205 8.78 -7.59 -10.34
C MET A 205 8.61 -7.80 -8.82
N CYS A 206 7.61 -7.22 -8.20
CA CYS A 206 7.42 -7.20 -6.74
C CYS A 206 5.93 -7.34 -6.40
N SER A 207 5.38 -8.51 -6.74
CA SER A 207 3.95 -8.58 -7.04
C SER A 207 3.03 -8.75 -5.82
N SER A 208 3.52 -9.29 -4.70
CA SER A 208 2.64 -9.56 -3.55
C SER A 208 2.13 -8.27 -2.91
N PRO A 209 0.83 -8.17 -2.57
CA PRO A 209 -0.16 -9.26 -2.52
C PRO A 209 -0.98 -9.49 -3.80
N GLY A 210 -0.63 -8.85 -4.93
CA GLY A 210 -1.28 -9.04 -6.23
C GLY A 210 -2.27 -7.94 -6.62
N GLY A 211 -2.27 -6.80 -5.93
CA GLY A 211 -3.17 -5.67 -6.22
C GLY A 211 -2.95 -5.11 -7.63
N LYS A 212 -1.72 -4.68 -7.93
CA LYS A 212 -1.32 -4.18 -9.25
C LYS A 212 -1.36 -5.28 -10.33
N LEU A 213 -0.85 -6.47 -10.01
CA LEU A 213 -0.94 -7.64 -10.89
C LEU A 213 -2.37 -7.94 -11.37
N SER A 214 -3.31 -8.03 -10.43
CA SER A 214 -4.71 -8.32 -10.73
C SER A 214 -5.35 -7.22 -11.57
N HIS A 215 -4.91 -5.97 -11.41
CA HIS A 215 -5.34 -4.86 -12.26
C HIS A 215 -4.81 -4.99 -13.69
N ILE A 216 -3.55 -5.38 -13.86
CA ILE A 216 -2.97 -5.66 -15.20
C ILE A 216 -3.76 -6.78 -15.89
N ILE A 217 -4.07 -7.87 -15.18
CA ILE A 217 -4.89 -8.97 -15.71
C ILE A 217 -6.28 -8.47 -16.13
N GLN A 218 -6.90 -7.62 -15.31
CA GLN A 218 -8.21 -7.03 -15.58
C GLN A 218 -8.20 -6.17 -16.85
N ILE A 219 -7.28 -5.21 -16.96
CA ILE A 219 -7.18 -4.30 -18.13
C ILE A 219 -6.91 -5.08 -19.42
N THR A 220 -6.01 -6.07 -19.35
CA THR A 220 -5.63 -6.89 -20.51
C THR A 220 -6.59 -8.05 -20.76
N ARG A 221 -7.66 -8.17 -19.96
CA ARG A 221 -8.65 -9.26 -20.02
C ARG A 221 -8.02 -10.65 -20.01
N GLY A 222 -6.88 -10.78 -19.31
CA GLY A 222 -6.09 -12.01 -19.24
C GLY A 222 -5.35 -12.42 -20.53
N LYS A 223 -5.25 -11.53 -21.53
CA LYS A 223 -4.62 -11.82 -22.83
C LYS A 223 -3.17 -11.33 -22.96
N ALA A 224 -2.63 -10.66 -21.95
CA ALA A 224 -1.20 -10.37 -21.89
C ALA A 224 -0.41 -11.58 -21.40
N LYS A 225 0.86 -11.68 -21.80
CA LYS A 225 1.81 -12.66 -21.27
C LYS A 225 2.41 -12.11 -19.99
N ILE A 226 1.83 -12.46 -18.86
CA ILE A 226 2.20 -11.87 -17.57
C ILE A 226 3.14 -12.80 -16.80
N ILE A 227 4.25 -12.22 -16.31
CA ILE A 227 5.19 -12.86 -15.38
C ILE A 227 5.18 -12.05 -14.09
N ALA A 228 4.87 -12.69 -12.96
CA ALA A 228 4.81 -12.05 -11.67
C ALA A 228 5.77 -12.70 -10.68
N CYS A 229 6.62 -11.88 -10.06
CA CYS A 229 7.74 -12.31 -9.25
C CYS A 229 7.58 -11.86 -7.80
N ASP A 230 7.99 -12.72 -6.86
CA ASP A 230 8.27 -12.30 -5.48
C ASP A 230 9.23 -13.27 -4.75
N LYS A 231 9.89 -12.79 -3.69
CA LYS A 231 11.03 -13.47 -3.04
C LYS A 231 10.68 -14.70 -2.20
N SER A 232 9.41 -14.90 -1.83
CA SER A 232 9.03 -15.95 -0.87
C SER A 232 7.74 -16.66 -1.25
N TYR A 233 7.65 -17.94 -0.88
CA TYR A 233 6.43 -18.73 -1.09
C TYR A 233 5.21 -18.16 -0.34
N SER A 234 5.41 -17.57 0.84
CA SER A 234 4.33 -16.91 1.58
C SER A 234 3.68 -15.79 0.75
N LYS A 235 4.51 -14.96 0.12
CA LYS A 235 4.06 -13.88 -0.77
C LYS A 235 3.44 -14.40 -2.07
N ILE A 236 4.03 -15.44 -2.68
CA ILE A 236 3.43 -16.11 -3.84
C ILE A 236 2.03 -16.68 -3.51
N ASN A 237 1.86 -17.27 -2.32
CA ASN A 237 0.57 -17.78 -1.88
C ASN A 237 -0.44 -16.65 -1.70
N LYS A 238 -0.04 -15.49 -1.13
CA LYS A 238 -0.93 -14.32 -1.06
C LYS A 238 -1.39 -13.85 -2.44
N ILE A 239 -0.53 -13.88 -3.45
CA ILE A 239 -0.92 -13.56 -4.84
C ILE A 239 -1.97 -14.55 -5.32
N LYS A 240 -1.75 -15.86 -5.12
CA LYS A 240 -2.72 -16.90 -5.50
C LYS A 240 -4.07 -16.71 -4.80
N ASP A 241 -4.06 -16.40 -3.51
CA ASP A 241 -5.28 -16.16 -2.73
C ASP A 241 -6.05 -14.94 -3.28
N THR A 242 -5.35 -13.84 -3.58
CA THR A 242 -5.92 -12.64 -4.20
C THR A 242 -6.53 -12.95 -5.56
N LEU A 243 -5.79 -13.59 -6.46
CA LEU A 243 -6.27 -13.91 -7.82
C LEU A 243 -7.44 -14.88 -7.79
N SER A 244 -7.39 -15.89 -6.90
CA SER A 244 -8.48 -16.86 -6.70
C SER A 244 -9.76 -16.15 -6.27
N ARG A 245 -9.71 -15.28 -5.26
CA ARG A 245 -10.89 -14.49 -4.82
C ARG A 245 -11.44 -13.63 -5.95
N LEU A 246 -10.58 -12.96 -6.72
CA LEU A 246 -10.99 -12.13 -7.86
C LEU A 246 -11.47 -12.96 -9.06
N GLY A 247 -11.21 -14.27 -9.09
CA GLY A 247 -11.50 -15.17 -10.21
C GLY A 247 -10.66 -14.90 -11.45
N PHE A 248 -9.42 -14.48 -11.26
CA PHE A 248 -8.49 -14.25 -12.35
C PHE A 248 -7.60 -15.48 -12.58
N PRO A 249 -7.25 -15.78 -13.85
CA PRO A 249 -6.32 -16.85 -14.14
C PRO A 249 -4.94 -16.53 -13.54
N ALA A 250 -4.25 -17.56 -13.07
CA ALA A 250 -2.90 -17.39 -12.57
C ALA A 250 -1.93 -17.11 -13.74
N PRO A 251 -1.14 -16.03 -13.68
CA PRO A 251 -0.06 -15.79 -14.63
C PRO A 251 1.13 -16.71 -14.32
N VAL A 252 2.26 -16.54 -15.02
CA VAL A 252 3.51 -17.21 -14.65
C VAL A 252 4.00 -16.63 -13.32
N LEU A 253 3.89 -17.40 -12.24
CA LEU A 253 4.34 -17.00 -10.90
C LEU A 253 5.76 -17.51 -10.65
N LEU A 254 6.71 -16.61 -10.40
CA LEU A 254 8.10 -16.94 -10.13
C LEU A 254 8.49 -16.56 -8.70
N LYS A 255 8.92 -17.57 -7.93
CA LYS A 255 9.57 -17.34 -6.64
C LYS A 255 11.05 -17.03 -6.90
N CYS A 256 11.43 -15.76 -6.94
CA CYS A 256 12.80 -15.35 -7.20
C CYS A 256 13.14 -14.03 -6.51
N ASP A 257 14.43 -13.78 -6.39
CA ASP A 257 14.94 -12.45 -6.06
C ASP A 257 15.04 -11.64 -7.36
N SER A 258 14.16 -10.65 -7.50
CA SER A 258 14.02 -9.87 -8.72
C SER A 258 15.24 -9.01 -9.06
N ARG A 259 16.24 -8.91 -8.17
CA ARG A 259 17.54 -8.29 -8.47
C ARG A 259 18.36 -9.07 -9.51
N TYR A 260 18.03 -10.35 -9.71
CA TYR A 260 18.68 -11.24 -10.66
C TYR A 260 17.72 -11.67 -11.78
N LEU A 261 16.64 -10.90 -12.00
CA LEU A 261 15.57 -11.31 -12.90
C LEU A 261 16.03 -11.39 -14.36
N ASP A 262 16.97 -10.55 -14.76
CA ASP A 262 17.62 -10.57 -16.07
C ASP A 262 18.44 -11.85 -16.32
N LEU A 263 18.98 -12.46 -15.27
CA LEU A 263 19.65 -13.77 -15.37
C LEU A 263 18.66 -14.92 -15.50
N ILE A 264 17.44 -14.75 -14.99
CA ILE A 264 16.39 -15.78 -14.99
C ILE A 264 15.57 -15.74 -16.28
N LEU A 265 15.16 -14.54 -16.70
CA LEU A 265 14.29 -14.34 -17.86
C LEU A 265 15.06 -14.04 -19.15
N GLY A 266 16.32 -13.64 -19.03
CA GLY A 266 17.08 -13.07 -20.14
C GLY A 266 16.86 -11.56 -20.30
N LYS A 267 17.44 -11.01 -21.36
CA LYS A 267 17.38 -9.59 -21.68
C LYS A 267 16.34 -9.30 -22.75
N GLU A 268 15.79 -8.10 -22.74
CA GLU A 268 14.90 -7.57 -23.79
C GLU A 268 13.69 -8.47 -24.10
N ILE A 269 13.03 -8.95 -23.06
CA ILE A 269 11.86 -9.83 -23.16
C ILE A 269 10.54 -9.12 -22.86
N ALA A 270 10.56 -8.09 -22.02
CA ALA A 270 9.36 -7.41 -21.54
C ALA A 270 9.06 -6.16 -22.37
N ASP A 271 7.82 -6.02 -22.83
CA ASP A 271 7.31 -4.78 -23.40
C ASP A 271 7.05 -3.77 -22.28
N LYS A 272 6.59 -4.25 -21.12
CA LYS A 272 6.27 -3.43 -19.96
C LYS A 272 6.68 -4.05 -18.64
N ILE A 273 7.11 -3.21 -17.70
CA ILE A 273 7.45 -3.61 -16.34
C ILE A 273 6.76 -2.69 -15.34
N THR A 274 6.13 -3.28 -14.32
CA THR A 274 5.81 -2.56 -13.08
C THR A 274 6.82 -2.91 -11.99
N LEU A 275 7.41 -1.87 -11.41
CA LEU A 275 8.37 -1.99 -10.32
C LEU A 275 7.81 -1.26 -9.09
N ASP A 276 7.20 -2.03 -8.19
CA ASP A 276 6.67 -1.58 -6.90
C ASP A 276 7.49 -2.19 -5.74
N PRO A 277 8.74 -1.72 -5.54
CA PRO A 277 9.68 -2.39 -4.65
C PRO A 277 9.32 -2.19 -3.18
N SER A 278 9.92 -3.00 -2.31
CA SER A 278 9.91 -2.72 -0.87
C SER A 278 10.60 -1.38 -0.59
N CYS A 279 9.96 -0.54 0.21
CA CYS A 279 10.42 0.80 0.54
C CYS A 279 10.36 1.06 2.05
N SER A 280 10.68 2.27 2.47
CA SER A 280 10.60 2.68 3.88
C SER A 280 9.15 2.84 4.39
N ASP A 281 8.13 2.73 3.53
CA ASP A 281 6.70 2.83 3.87
C ASP A 281 6.29 4.15 4.56
N LEU A 282 7.14 5.19 4.55
CA LEU A 282 6.92 6.36 5.40
C LEU A 282 5.66 7.15 5.03
N GLY A 283 5.15 6.98 3.81
CA GLY A 283 3.94 7.65 3.33
C GLY A 283 2.63 6.91 3.65
N LEU A 284 2.67 5.71 4.25
CA LEU A 284 1.44 4.99 4.58
C LEU A 284 0.55 5.73 5.59
N ARG A 285 -0.75 5.50 5.50
CA ARG A 285 -1.80 6.10 6.34
C ARG A 285 -2.86 5.05 6.69
N PRO A 286 -3.46 5.10 7.89
CA PRO A 286 -3.10 5.98 9.00
C PRO A 286 -1.83 5.49 9.72
N ARG A 287 -1.07 6.43 10.27
CA ARG A 287 -0.07 6.17 11.30
C ARG A 287 -0.69 6.40 12.67
N ILE A 288 -0.60 5.43 13.57
CA ILE A 288 -1.11 5.62 14.95
C ILE A 288 -0.12 6.38 15.82
N THR A 289 1.16 6.31 15.46
CA THR A 289 2.25 7.07 16.05
C THR A 289 3.29 7.44 14.99
N LEU A 290 3.98 8.56 15.18
CA LEU A 290 5.17 8.92 14.40
C LEU A 290 6.46 8.39 15.02
N ASN A 291 6.40 7.80 16.21
CA ASN A 291 7.53 7.14 16.86
C ASN A 291 7.75 5.73 16.28
N VAL A 292 8.07 5.69 15.00
CA VAL A 292 8.39 4.46 14.28
C VAL A 292 9.90 4.15 14.40
N PRO A 293 10.30 2.86 14.30
CA PRO A 293 11.71 2.50 14.25
C PRO A 293 12.44 3.29 13.16
N LYS A 294 13.65 3.77 13.47
CA LYS A 294 14.47 4.50 12.50
C LYS A 294 14.69 3.63 11.26
N LYS A 295 14.24 4.12 10.12
CA LYS A 295 14.54 3.56 8.80
C LYS A 295 15.57 4.46 8.12
N ASN A 296 16.48 3.87 7.36
CA ASN A 296 17.43 4.61 6.54
C ASN A 296 17.01 4.48 5.07
N PRO A 297 16.38 5.52 4.47
CA PRO A 297 15.97 5.50 3.06
C PRO A 297 17.08 5.10 2.08
N LYS A 298 18.35 5.38 2.41
CA LYS A 298 19.49 4.99 1.57
C LYS A 298 19.62 3.48 1.39
N ASP A 299 19.36 2.69 2.42
CA ASP A 299 19.47 1.23 2.33
C ASP A 299 18.42 0.66 1.35
N TYR A 300 17.22 1.25 1.35
CA TYR A 300 16.15 0.93 0.42
C TYR A 300 16.50 1.41 -1.00
N SER A 301 17.02 2.63 -1.13
CA SER A 301 17.44 3.20 -2.42
C SER A 301 18.47 2.33 -3.14
N GLU A 302 19.52 1.88 -2.44
CA GLU A 302 20.55 1.00 -3.03
C GLU A 302 19.99 -0.36 -3.47
N PHE A 303 19.01 -0.89 -2.72
CA PHE A 303 18.28 -2.09 -3.11
C PHE A 303 17.39 -1.83 -4.34
N GLN A 304 16.70 -0.69 -4.39
CA GLN A 304 15.83 -0.28 -5.49
C GLN A 304 16.61 -0.04 -6.79
N LYS A 305 17.82 0.54 -6.73
CA LYS A 305 18.72 0.68 -7.89
C LYS A 305 19.11 -0.66 -8.50
N GLN A 306 19.37 -1.68 -7.67
CA GLN A 306 19.65 -3.04 -8.16
C GLN A 306 18.44 -3.64 -8.90
N LEU A 307 17.23 -3.46 -8.35
CA LEU A 307 16.00 -3.89 -9.01
C LEU A 307 15.77 -3.15 -10.33
N LEU A 308 15.95 -1.83 -10.34
CA LEU A 308 15.78 -1.00 -11.53
C LEU A 308 16.78 -1.38 -12.63
N LYS A 309 18.02 -1.71 -12.29
CA LYS A 309 19.02 -2.22 -13.24
C LYS A 309 18.61 -3.57 -13.84
N ALA A 310 18.11 -4.50 -13.04
CA ALA A 310 17.58 -5.77 -13.54
C ALA A 310 16.37 -5.54 -14.46
N ALA A 311 15.47 -4.63 -14.08
CA ALA A 311 14.32 -4.24 -14.88
C ALA A 311 14.74 -3.68 -16.25
N TYR A 312 15.72 -2.77 -16.27
CA TYR A 312 16.27 -2.20 -17.50
C TYR A 312 16.86 -3.27 -18.45
N ASN A 313 17.54 -4.28 -17.90
CA ASN A 313 18.08 -5.37 -18.71
C ASN A 313 16.97 -6.24 -19.32
N VAL A 314 15.92 -6.54 -18.56
CA VAL A 314 14.76 -7.33 -18.97
C VAL A 314 13.88 -6.60 -19.99
N LEU A 315 13.80 -5.27 -19.90
CA LEU A 315 12.97 -4.43 -20.76
C LEU A 315 13.50 -4.40 -22.21
N LYS A 316 12.61 -4.50 -23.19
CA LYS A 316 12.95 -4.28 -24.61
C LYS A 316 13.32 -2.82 -24.86
N LYS A 317 14.08 -2.58 -25.93
CA LYS A 317 14.19 -1.23 -26.52
C LYS A 317 12.78 -0.69 -26.86
N GLY A 318 12.49 0.54 -26.46
CA GLY A 318 11.16 1.15 -26.54
C GLY A 318 10.16 0.68 -25.48
N GLY A 319 10.51 -0.31 -24.65
CA GLY A 319 9.66 -0.81 -23.58
C GLY A 319 9.50 0.21 -22.45
N ILE A 320 8.41 0.07 -21.69
CA ILE A 320 8.01 1.00 -20.64
C ILE A 320 8.17 0.39 -19.24
N LEU A 321 8.77 1.16 -18.34
CA LEU A 321 8.80 0.85 -16.91
C LEU A 321 7.97 1.88 -16.15
N CYS A 322 7.04 1.40 -15.31
CA CYS A 322 6.38 2.25 -14.32
C CYS A 322 6.89 1.88 -12.92
N TYR A 323 7.53 2.85 -12.27
CA TYR A 323 8.03 2.72 -10.91
C TYR A 323 7.04 3.34 -9.94
N SER A 324 6.83 2.70 -8.80
CA SER A 324 6.03 3.28 -7.72
C SER A 324 6.47 2.88 -6.33
N VAL A 325 6.35 3.76 -5.35
CA VAL A 325 6.62 3.45 -3.93
C VAL A 325 5.68 4.20 -3.00
N CYS A 326 5.33 3.60 -1.86
CA CYS A 326 4.52 4.22 -0.80
C CYS A 326 5.36 4.98 0.25
N THR A 327 6.34 5.73 -0.23
CA THR A 327 7.19 6.60 0.59
C THR A 327 7.38 7.95 -0.08
N VAL A 328 7.88 8.90 0.69
CA VAL A 328 8.10 10.30 0.28
C VAL A 328 9.58 10.68 0.32
N SER A 329 10.46 9.79 0.79
CA SER A 329 11.90 10.06 0.95
C SER A 329 12.55 10.35 -0.40
N HIS A 330 13.34 11.41 -0.45
CA HIS A 330 14.05 11.83 -1.67
C HIS A 330 14.96 10.72 -2.22
N GLU A 331 15.56 9.92 -1.33
CA GLU A 331 16.46 8.81 -1.66
C GLU A 331 15.75 7.68 -2.44
N GLU A 332 14.47 7.42 -2.15
CA GLU A 332 13.69 6.34 -2.78
C GLU A 332 12.80 6.85 -3.93
N THR A 333 12.71 8.18 -4.09
CA THR A 333 11.95 8.86 -5.14
C THR A 333 12.88 9.51 -6.16
N TYR A 334 13.28 10.77 -5.94
CA TYR A 334 14.08 11.55 -6.88
C TYR A 334 15.45 10.95 -7.17
N GLU A 335 16.13 10.35 -6.19
CA GLU A 335 17.43 9.71 -6.45
C GLU A 335 17.31 8.46 -7.34
N ILE A 336 16.21 7.70 -7.22
CA ILE A 336 15.95 6.56 -8.12
C ILE A 336 15.59 7.06 -9.52
N TYR A 337 14.77 8.10 -9.60
CA TYR A 337 14.42 8.75 -10.85
C TYR A 337 15.66 9.29 -11.59
N ASN A 338 16.52 10.03 -10.89
CA ASN A 338 17.77 10.55 -11.46
C ASN A 338 18.72 9.42 -11.85
N TYR A 339 18.86 8.37 -11.03
CA TYR A 339 19.65 7.20 -11.38
C TYR A 339 19.18 6.56 -12.71
N ALA A 340 17.87 6.47 -12.93
CA ALA A 340 17.33 5.92 -14.18
C ALA A 340 17.73 6.74 -15.41
N ILE A 341 17.70 8.07 -15.30
CA ILE A 341 17.96 8.98 -16.42
C ILE A 341 19.46 9.16 -16.65
N GLU A 342 20.21 9.36 -15.56
CA GLU A 342 21.62 9.72 -15.62
C GLU A 342 22.50 8.49 -15.82
N GLU A 343 22.23 7.39 -15.12
CA GLU A 343 23.07 6.19 -15.15
C GLU A 343 22.57 5.16 -16.17
N LEU A 344 21.26 4.91 -16.20
CA LEU A 344 20.66 3.94 -17.13
C LEU A 344 20.26 4.57 -18.48
N LYS A 345 20.37 5.89 -18.63
CA LYS A 345 20.05 6.64 -19.86
C LYS A 345 18.63 6.36 -20.37
N MET A 346 17.69 6.13 -19.46
CA MET A 346 16.27 6.00 -19.79
C MET A 346 15.64 7.37 -20.03
N GLU A 347 14.65 7.42 -20.91
CA GLU A 347 13.86 8.62 -21.14
C GLU A 347 12.68 8.67 -20.17
N ALA A 348 12.48 9.79 -19.49
CA ALA A 348 11.33 9.99 -18.63
C ALA A 348 10.13 10.50 -19.45
N LEU A 349 8.99 9.83 -19.29
CA LEU A 349 7.77 10.14 -20.02
C LEU A 349 6.79 10.93 -19.14
N PRO A 350 6.03 11.87 -19.72
CA PRO A 350 4.97 12.56 -18.99
C PRO A 350 3.91 11.62 -18.41
N LEU A 351 3.40 11.98 -17.24
CA LEU A 351 2.28 11.32 -16.59
C LEU A 351 0.96 11.89 -17.13
N LYS A 352 -0.01 11.03 -17.44
CA LYS A 352 -1.27 11.45 -18.10
C LYS A 352 -2.27 12.10 -17.13
N PHE A 353 -2.12 11.88 -15.83
CA PHE A 353 -3.02 12.41 -14.80
C PHE A 353 -2.57 13.76 -14.23
N THR A 354 -1.45 14.31 -14.70
CA THR A 354 -0.88 15.59 -14.26
C THR A 354 -0.92 16.62 -15.40
N ASP A 355 -0.39 17.83 -15.19
CA ASP A 355 -0.32 18.90 -16.19
C ASP A 355 0.72 18.60 -17.31
N GLU A 356 0.54 17.51 -18.07
CA GLU A 356 1.23 17.00 -19.30
C GLU A 356 2.78 17.13 -19.43
N LYS A 357 3.47 17.72 -18.45
CA LYS A 357 4.91 17.99 -18.43
C LYS A 357 5.61 17.34 -17.24
N GLU A 358 4.84 16.95 -16.22
CA GLU A 358 5.40 16.30 -15.03
C GLU A 358 5.69 14.83 -15.34
N THR A 359 6.95 14.43 -15.10
CA THR A 359 7.48 13.08 -15.39
C THR A 359 7.68 12.23 -14.13
N ILE A 360 7.65 12.86 -12.95
CA ILE A 360 7.62 12.23 -11.64
C ILE A 360 6.62 12.99 -10.78
N HIS A 361 5.73 12.26 -10.10
CA HIS A 361 4.77 12.84 -9.19
C HIS A 361 4.90 12.22 -7.80
N ILE A 362 5.02 13.06 -6.78
CA ILE A 362 5.02 12.67 -5.37
C ILE A 362 3.73 13.18 -4.73
N PHE A 363 2.84 12.24 -4.46
CA PHE A 363 1.55 12.50 -3.85
C PHE A 363 1.74 13.11 -2.45
N ASN A 364 1.19 14.31 -2.27
CA ASN A 364 1.21 15.06 -1.02
C ASN A 364 -0.03 14.70 -0.17
N PRO A 365 0.14 13.99 0.96
CA PRO A 365 -0.97 13.54 1.79
C PRO A 365 -1.91 14.64 2.28
N TYR A 366 -1.39 15.86 2.45
CA TYR A 366 -2.15 17.00 2.94
C TYR A 366 -3.00 17.63 1.84
N LYS A 367 -2.44 17.78 0.63
CA LYS A 367 -3.13 18.44 -0.49
C LYS A 367 -4.07 17.52 -1.26
N GLU A 368 -3.72 16.24 -1.37
CA GLU A 368 -4.37 15.31 -2.29
C GLU A 368 -5.21 14.25 -1.59
N ASP A 369 -5.19 14.19 -0.25
CA ASP A 369 -5.88 13.17 0.54
C ASP A 369 -5.54 11.73 0.14
N THR A 370 -4.26 11.49 -0.12
CA THR A 370 -3.72 10.17 -0.48
C THR A 370 -2.67 9.73 0.55
N PRO A 371 -2.23 8.46 0.52
CA PRO A 371 -0.95 8.09 1.10
C PRO A 371 0.19 8.83 0.41
N GLY A 372 1.28 9.08 1.14
CA GLY A 372 2.52 9.55 0.54
C GLY A 372 3.03 8.47 -0.41
N TYR A 373 3.14 8.84 -1.67
CA TYR A 373 3.38 7.88 -2.74
C TYR A 373 4.14 8.56 -3.88
N ALA A 374 4.94 7.83 -4.63
CA ALA A 374 5.62 8.37 -5.80
C ALA A 374 5.36 7.49 -7.03
N ILE A 375 5.19 8.12 -8.19
CA ILE A 375 5.06 7.45 -9.50
C ILE A 375 5.96 8.16 -10.50
N PHE A 376 6.67 7.39 -11.31
CA PHE A 376 7.25 7.89 -12.57
C PHE A 376 7.27 6.78 -13.63
N LYS A 377 7.35 7.21 -14.89
CA LYS A 377 7.31 6.35 -16.05
C LYS A 377 8.53 6.61 -16.93
N LEU A 378 9.18 5.52 -17.34
CA LEU A 378 10.43 5.55 -18.08
C LEU A 378 10.32 4.69 -19.34
N GLN A 379 11.00 5.10 -20.40
CA GLN A 379 11.20 4.32 -21.61
C GLN A 379 12.67 3.96 -21.78
N LYS A 380 12.96 2.71 -22.15
CA LYS A 380 14.31 2.30 -22.53
C LYS A 380 14.58 2.71 -23.98
N ILE A 381 15.69 3.42 -24.21
CA ILE A 381 16.03 4.03 -25.51
C ILE A 381 16.83 3.11 -26.40
#